data_AF-A0A943P3G3-F1
#
_entry.id   AF-A0A943P3G3-F1
#
_cell.length_a   1.000
_cell.length_b   1.000
_cell.length_c   1.000
_cell.angle_alpha   90.00
_cell.angle_beta   90.00
_cell.angle_gamma   90.00
#
_symmetry.space_group_name_H-M   'P 1'
#
loop_
_entity.id
_entity.type
_entity.pdbx_description
1 polymer ?
#
loop_
_entity_poly.entity_id
_entity_poly.type
_entity_poly.pdbx_seq_one_letter_code
_entity_poly.pdbx_strand_id
1 'polypeptide(L)'
;MFFGKPKMDEDERKRRSKEIDDLLAADKNKEAYAKTLELEKLDKDAAGLHLSYFYFMGECVREDKKEALKRIEKYVRRVPDDSEGWLMYGQYLRADGNEPDAASCFEKAAGMGNVQGNINLAGSCKILADLHRNEAAGTLNAKTYADNNNYAVTLYIRCMAIYDQMVQKYPKELDDSDWQGYGRAADMMYFLSLTGEVKKVNTADPESQNYLNMGLKIVSGKGDIREQRYWKVNAAKVYGQMEQAGYTVMAEYFRASMCLYACSEKKQQPQFVNAKWHMDRAQELYGSLNAAQKESYPEDFSDVQELYQKMEKKFGKIADNRLRSGEYPDLSEDYMPGQAPAMESCKRFMEYLNALQSGAPAPAPSKEPEKKKKGLFGFLR
;
A
#
# COMPACT_ATOMS: atom_id res chain seq x y z
N MET A 1 45.59 20.60 -13.57
CA MET A 1 44.55 21.26 -12.76
C MET A 1 43.29 21.37 -13.60
N PHE A 2 42.28 20.55 -13.32
CA PHE A 2 40.96 20.73 -13.94
C PHE A 2 40.23 21.82 -13.15
N PHE A 3 40.31 23.06 -13.62
CA PHE A 3 39.48 24.15 -13.08
C PHE A 3 38.06 23.93 -13.59
N GLY A 4 37.24 23.21 -12.82
CA GLY A 4 35.80 23.23 -13.00
C GLY A 4 35.31 24.68 -12.88
N LYS A 5 34.30 25.06 -13.68
CA LYS A 5 33.66 26.38 -13.55
C LYS A 5 33.28 26.62 -12.08
N PRO A 6 33.46 27.85 -11.55
CA PRO A 6 33.04 28.15 -10.20
C PRO A 6 31.55 27.84 -10.05
N LYS A 7 31.24 27.04 -9.03
CA LYS A 7 29.87 26.65 -8.69
C LYS A 7 29.08 27.89 -8.27
N MET A 8 27.80 27.95 -8.65
CA MET A 8 26.93 29.04 -8.21
C MET A 8 26.80 29.02 -6.69
N ASP A 9 26.78 30.21 -6.09
CA ASP A 9 26.50 30.40 -4.67
C ASP A 9 25.12 29.82 -4.29
N GLU A 10 24.98 29.36 -3.06
CA GLU A 10 23.78 28.66 -2.61
C GLU A 10 22.53 29.55 -2.61
N ASP A 11 22.64 30.80 -2.16
CA ASP A 11 21.51 31.71 -2.07
C ASP A 11 21.03 32.11 -3.47
N GLU A 12 21.98 32.37 -4.37
CA GLU A 12 21.67 32.64 -5.77
C GLU A 12 21.03 31.44 -6.47
N ARG A 13 21.51 30.22 -6.19
CA ARG A 13 20.91 28.98 -6.71
C ARG A 13 19.48 28.83 -6.22
N LYS A 14 19.23 28.98 -4.91
CA LYS A 14 17.89 28.87 -4.34
C LYS A 14 16.95 29.93 -4.92
N ARG A 15 17.41 31.17 -5.05
CA ARG A 15 16.64 32.28 -5.66
C ARG A 15 16.22 31.96 -7.09
N ARG A 16 17.15 31.48 -7.92
CA ARG A 16 16.86 31.11 -9.31
C ARG A 16 15.98 29.88 -9.43
N SER A 17 16.21 28.87 -8.59
CA SER A 17 15.32 27.69 -8.53
C SER A 17 13.91 28.12 -8.21
N LYS A 18 13.74 28.95 -7.17
CA LYS A 18 12.44 29.47 -6.77
C LYS A 18 11.75 30.27 -7.88
N GLU A 19 12.48 31.10 -8.62
CA GLU A 19 11.91 31.84 -9.78
C GLU A 19 11.35 30.87 -10.84
N ILE A 20 12.04 29.75 -11.09
CA ILE A 20 11.57 28.70 -12.01
C ILE A 20 10.34 27.99 -11.44
N ASP A 21 10.37 27.61 -10.16
CA ASP A 21 9.26 26.96 -9.46
C ASP A 21 7.99 27.83 -9.46
N ASP A 22 8.13 29.13 -9.19
CA ASP A 22 7.02 30.09 -9.19
C ASP A 22 6.41 30.25 -10.60
N LEU A 23 7.21 30.12 -11.67
CA LEU A 23 6.73 30.11 -13.05
C LEU A 23 6.01 28.80 -13.40
N LEU A 24 6.53 27.65 -12.96
CA LEU A 24 5.88 26.34 -13.14
C LEU A 24 4.52 26.30 -12.42
N ALA A 25 4.46 26.81 -11.19
CA ALA A 25 3.21 26.91 -10.42
C ALA A 25 2.17 27.84 -11.06
N ALA A 26 2.60 28.75 -11.94
CA ALA A 26 1.73 29.65 -12.70
C ALA A 26 1.43 29.15 -14.13
N ASP A 27 1.72 27.88 -14.45
CA ASP A 27 1.58 27.25 -15.76
C ASP A 27 2.36 27.97 -16.89
N LYS A 28 3.44 28.68 -16.55
CA LYS A 28 4.28 29.43 -17.49
C LYS A 28 5.48 28.60 -17.97
N ASN A 29 5.21 27.39 -18.46
CA ASN A 29 6.24 26.36 -18.70
C ASN A 29 7.32 26.80 -19.70
N LYS A 30 6.97 27.62 -20.71
CA LYS A 30 7.94 28.17 -21.66
C LYS A 30 8.90 29.19 -21.03
N GLU A 31 8.39 30.04 -20.12
CA GLU A 31 9.22 31.01 -19.39
C GLU A 31 10.12 30.29 -18.38
N ALA A 32 9.56 29.33 -17.64
CA ALA A 32 10.30 28.47 -16.72
C ALA A 32 11.43 27.71 -17.44
N TYR A 33 11.16 27.16 -18.63
CA TYR A 33 12.15 26.47 -19.44
C TYR A 33 13.26 27.42 -19.92
N ALA A 34 12.91 28.62 -20.38
CA ALA A 34 13.90 29.63 -20.78
C ALA A 34 14.83 30.00 -19.61
N LYS A 35 14.27 30.21 -18.41
CA LYS A 35 15.04 30.48 -17.18
C LYS A 35 15.92 29.31 -16.76
N THR A 36 15.43 28.09 -16.96
CA THR A 36 16.20 26.87 -16.72
C THR A 36 17.41 26.78 -17.66
N LEU A 37 17.26 27.13 -18.94
CA LEU A 37 18.38 27.19 -19.89
C LEU A 37 19.37 28.32 -19.58
N GLU A 38 18.91 29.45 -19.01
CA GLU A 38 19.79 30.48 -18.48
C GLU A 38 20.61 29.95 -17.30
N LEU A 39 19.96 29.25 -16.36
CA LEU A 39 20.63 28.61 -15.23
C LEU A 39 21.65 27.57 -15.69
N GLU A 40 21.34 26.75 -16.70
CA GLU A 40 22.28 25.73 -17.22
C GLU A 40 23.59 26.35 -17.75
N LYS A 41 23.52 27.53 -18.37
CA LYS A 41 24.73 28.24 -18.85
C LYS A 41 25.65 28.64 -17.69
N LEU A 42 25.07 28.92 -16.52
CA LEU A 42 25.75 29.36 -15.31
C LEU A 42 26.24 28.17 -14.47
N ASP A 43 25.34 27.25 -14.13
CA ASP A 43 25.61 26.05 -13.33
C ASP A 43 24.76 24.87 -13.85
N LYS A 44 25.39 24.00 -14.63
CA LYS A 44 24.74 22.86 -15.28
C LYS A 44 24.17 21.85 -14.31
N ASP A 45 24.85 21.62 -13.19
CA ASP A 45 24.43 20.63 -12.22
C ASP A 45 23.28 21.18 -11.40
N ALA A 46 23.29 22.48 -11.05
CA ALA A 46 22.16 23.15 -10.39
C ALA A 46 20.90 23.21 -11.27
N ALA A 47 21.04 23.46 -12.58
CA ALA A 47 19.93 23.39 -13.53
C ALA A 47 19.35 21.97 -13.69
N GLY A 48 20.07 20.95 -13.21
CA GLY A 48 19.70 19.55 -13.33
C GLY A 48 18.33 19.22 -12.73
N LEU A 49 17.92 19.89 -11.64
CA LEU A 49 16.60 19.73 -11.04
C LEU A 49 15.49 20.02 -12.06
N HIS A 50 15.44 21.25 -12.57
CA HIS A 50 14.38 21.68 -13.49
C HIS A 50 14.50 21.08 -14.88
N LEU A 51 15.73 20.92 -15.41
CA LEU A 51 15.92 20.25 -16.69
C LEU A 51 15.42 18.81 -16.64
N SER A 52 15.63 18.12 -15.52
CA SER A 52 15.13 16.75 -15.38
C SER A 52 13.61 16.67 -15.45
N TYR A 53 12.90 17.63 -14.85
CA TYR A 53 11.45 17.77 -14.97
C TYR A 53 10.99 17.95 -16.42
N PHE A 54 11.57 18.91 -17.17
CA PHE A 54 11.18 19.14 -18.56
C PHE A 54 11.42 17.92 -19.47
N TYR A 55 12.56 17.23 -19.28
CA TYR A 55 12.84 15.99 -20.01
C TYR A 55 11.90 14.84 -19.60
N PHE A 56 11.54 14.74 -18.32
CA PHE A 56 10.66 13.68 -17.84
C PHE A 56 9.22 13.87 -18.33
N MET A 57 8.72 15.10 -18.32
CA MET A 57 7.35 15.42 -18.73
C MET A 57 7.20 15.57 -20.25
N GLY A 58 8.30 15.75 -20.99
CA GLY A 58 8.25 16.06 -22.43
C GLY A 58 7.67 17.45 -22.71
N GLU A 59 7.86 18.38 -21.78
CA GLU A 59 7.37 19.75 -21.88
C GLU A 59 8.45 20.67 -22.42
N CYS A 60 8.13 21.45 -23.45
CA CYS A 60 9.06 22.34 -24.18
C CYS A 60 10.24 21.63 -24.87
N VAL A 61 10.58 20.41 -24.46
CA VAL A 61 11.57 19.52 -25.03
C VAL A 61 10.93 18.13 -25.21
N ARG A 62 11.42 17.34 -26.16
CA ARG A 62 10.95 15.95 -26.34
C ARG A 62 11.22 15.16 -25.06
N GLU A 63 10.23 14.35 -24.65
CA GLU A 63 10.37 13.41 -23.53
C GLU A 63 11.61 12.52 -23.70
N ASP A 64 12.46 12.51 -22.67
CA ASP A 64 13.66 11.68 -22.59
C ASP A 64 13.93 11.30 -21.11
N LYS A 65 13.34 10.19 -20.68
CA LYS A 65 13.48 9.67 -19.31
C LYS A 65 14.94 9.40 -18.91
N LYS A 66 15.78 8.99 -19.87
CA LYS A 66 17.20 8.70 -19.60
C LYS A 66 17.98 9.99 -19.33
N GLU A 67 17.74 11.02 -20.14
CA GLU A 67 18.35 12.32 -19.89
C GLU A 67 17.82 12.94 -18.59
N ALA A 68 16.51 12.79 -18.28
CA ALA A 68 15.94 13.23 -17.01
C ALA A 68 16.67 12.61 -15.80
N LEU A 69 16.80 11.27 -15.77
CA LEU A 69 17.53 10.55 -14.72
C LEU A 69 18.97 11.03 -14.57
N LYS A 70 19.69 11.17 -15.70
CA LYS A 70 21.07 11.66 -15.69
C LYS A 70 21.20 13.09 -15.15
N ARG A 71 20.21 13.96 -15.40
CA ARG A 71 20.20 15.35 -14.93
C ARG A 71 19.93 15.43 -13.43
N ILE A 72 18.93 14.70 -12.95
CA ILE A 72 18.60 14.70 -11.51
C ILE A 72 19.69 14.00 -10.68
N GLU A 73 20.31 12.93 -11.20
CA GLU A 73 21.43 12.24 -10.53
C GLU A 73 22.61 13.20 -10.29
N LYS A 74 22.95 14.02 -11.30
CA LYS A 74 23.99 15.05 -11.17
C LYS A 74 23.59 16.14 -10.19
N TYR A 75 22.32 16.55 -10.20
CA TYR A 75 21.79 17.54 -9.27
C TYR A 75 21.94 17.09 -7.81
N VAL A 76 21.44 15.89 -7.46
CA VAL A 76 21.50 15.40 -6.06
C VAL A 76 22.93 15.09 -5.60
N ARG A 77 23.86 14.83 -6.52
CA ARG A 77 25.31 14.77 -6.18
C ARG A 77 25.90 16.14 -5.89
N ARG A 78 25.38 17.19 -6.54
CA ARG A 78 25.82 18.58 -6.36
C ARG A 78 25.19 19.23 -5.13
N VAL A 79 23.95 18.87 -4.79
CA VAL A 79 23.14 19.38 -3.69
C VAL A 79 22.57 18.19 -2.89
N PRO A 80 23.42 17.48 -2.11
CA PRO A 80 23.04 16.24 -1.45
C PRO A 80 22.07 16.42 -0.27
N ASP A 81 21.91 17.65 0.19
CA ASP A 81 21.07 18.10 1.30
C ASP A 81 19.70 18.67 0.85
N ASP A 82 19.34 18.49 -0.43
CA ASP A 82 18.03 18.86 -0.95
C ASP A 82 17.07 17.67 -0.98
N SER A 83 16.14 17.64 -0.02
CA SER A 83 15.17 16.55 0.10
C SER A 83 14.22 16.43 -1.10
N GLU A 84 13.87 17.54 -1.76
CA GLU A 84 12.98 17.53 -2.94
C GLU A 84 13.71 16.96 -4.16
N GLY A 85 15.00 17.27 -4.30
CA GLY A 85 15.83 16.66 -5.33
C GLY A 85 15.92 15.14 -5.21
N TRP A 86 16.08 14.62 -3.99
CA TRP A 86 16.07 13.17 -3.75
C TRP A 86 14.70 12.54 -3.96
N LEU A 87 13.62 13.22 -3.55
CA LEU A 87 12.25 12.77 -3.81
C LEU A 87 11.99 12.63 -5.31
N MET A 88 12.29 13.67 -6.09
CA MET A 88 12.14 13.68 -7.54
C MET A 88 12.99 12.60 -8.20
N TYR A 89 14.24 12.41 -7.74
CA TYR A 89 15.08 11.34 -8.28
C TYR A 89 14.48 9.95 -8.04
N GLY A 90 13.97 9.70 -6.83
CA GLY A 90 13.29 8.45 -6.50
C GLY A 90 12.06 8.20 -7.37
N GLN A 91 11.25 9.23 -7.61
CA GLN A 91 10.06 9.14 -8.49
C GLN A 91 10.44 8.75 -9.92
N TYR A 92 11.50 9.34 -10.48
CA TYR A 92 11.96 8.99 -11.83
C TYR A 92 12.52 7.58 -11.90
N LEU A 93 13.27 7.13 -10.87
CA LEU A 93 13.78 5.77 -10.79
C LEU A 93 12.64 4.74 -10.72
N ARG A 94 11.60 5.01 -9.91
CA ARG A 94 10.40 4.17 -9.86
C ARG A 94 9.69 4.13 -11.21
N ALA A 95 9.53 5.27 -11.88
CA ALA A 95 8.92 5.33 -13.21
C ALA A 95 9.73 4.60 -14.30
N ASP A 96 11.03 4.41 -14.10
CA ASP A 96 11.92 3.58 -14.93
C ASP A 96 11.93 2.10 -14.52
N GLY A 97 11.20 1.74 -13.47
CA GLY A 97 11.10 0.37 -12.95
C GLY A 97 12.24 -0.04 -12.00
N ASN A 98 13.09 0.90 -11.58
CA ASN A 98 14.18 0.66 -10.63
C ASN A 98 13.75 0.97 -9.19
N GLU A 99 12.93 0.08 -8.63
CA GLU A 99 12.37 0.25 -7.28
C GLU A 99 13.44 0.24 -6.16
N PRO A 100 14.51 -0.59 -6.17
CA PRO A 100 15.52 -0.57 -5.11
C PRO A 100 16.27 0.76 -5.00
N ASP A 101 16.66 1.36 -6.12
CA ASP A 101 17.33 2.66 -6.10
C ASP A 101 16.34 3.79 -5.79
N ALA A 102 15.08 3.67 -6.22
CA ALA A 102 14.02 4.59 -5.84
C ALA A 102 13.81 4.63 -4.32
N ALA A 103 13.71 3.46 -3.68
CA ALA A 103 13.59 3.31 -2.23
C ALA A 103 14.75 4.00 -1.49
N SER A 104 15.98 3.84 -2.00
CA SER A 104 17.17 4.48 -1.44
C SER A 104 17.12 6.02 -1.53
N CYS A 105 16.53 6.55 -2.60
CA CYS A 105 16.33 7.99 -2.75
C CYS A 105 15.23 8.51 -1.81
N PHE A 106 14.12 7.80 -1.70
CA PHE A 106 13.05 8.13 -0.76
C PHE A 106 13.51 8.07 0.69
N GLU A 107 14.36 7.11 1.05
CA GLU A 107 14.98 7.02 2.37
C GLU A 107 15.84 8.25 2.70
N LYS A 108 16.61 8.76 1.73
CA LYS A 108 17.36 10.02 1.91
C LYS A 108 16.43 11.20 2.12
N ALA A 109 15.41 11.36 1.27
CA ALA A 109 14.42 12.43 1.40
C ALA A 109 13.72 12.36 2.77
N ALA A 110 13.27 11.17 3.17
CA ALA A 110 12.65 10.91 4.47
C ALA A 110 13.57 11.25 5.65
N GLY A 111 14.86 10.91 5.57
CA GLY A 111 15.86 11.22 6.58
C GLY A 111 16.11 12.72 6.78
N MET A 112 15.75 13.54 5.78
CA MET A 112 15.76 15.01 5.85
C MET A 112 14.42 15.60 6.30
N GLY A 113 13.45 14.77 6.70
CA GLY A 113 12.15 15.20 7.18
C GLY A 113 11.09 15.39 6.08
N ASN A 114 11.37 14.97 4.84
CA ASN A 114 10.38 15.05 3.76
C ASN A 114 9.24 14.05 3.99
N VAL A 115 8.01 14.55 4.10
CA VAL A 115 6.82 13.73 4.37
C VAL A 115 6.52 12.81 3.19
N GLN A 116 6.53 13.33 1.97
CA GLN A 116 6.28 12.56 0.77
C GLN A 116 7.37 11.51 0.50
N GLY A 117 8.61 11.77 0.95
CA GLY A 117 9.70 10.79 0.99
C GLY A 117 9.37 9.60 1.89
N ASN A 118 8.80 9.83 3.08
CA ASN A 118 8.36 8.74 3.97
C ASN A 118 7.23 7.92 3.35
N ILE A 119 6.22 8.58 2.79
CA ILE A 119 5.07 7.92 2.14
C ILE A 119 5.55 7.05 0.98
N ASN A 120 6.37 7.60 0.07
CA ASN A 120 6.90 6.84 -1.06
C ASN A 120 7.83 5.69 -0.64
N LEU A 121 8.59 5.85 0.44
CA LEU A 121 9.42 4.78 1.00
C LEU A 121 8.55 3.63 1.54
N ALA A 122 7.43 3.93 2.20
CA ALA A 122 6.49 2.90 2.66
C ALA A 122 5.91 2.12 1.46
N GLY A 123 5.50 2.84 0.42
CA GLY A 123 5.10 2.25 -0.87
C GLY A 123 6.19 1.37 -1.49
N SER A 124 7.45 1.83 -1.50
CA SER A 124 8.59 1.04 -1.98
C SER A 124 8.78 -0.25 -1.19
N CYS A 125 8.69 -0.15 0.14
CA CYS A 125 8.83 -1.32 1.01
C CYS A 125 7.76 -2.37 0.65
N LYS A 126 6.52 -1.95 0.41
CA LYS A 126 5.45 -2.86 -0.03
C LYS A 126 5.75 -3.48 -1.39
N ILE A 127 6.11 -2.69 -2.39
CA ILE A 127 6.41 -3.20 -3.75
C ILE A 127 7.55 -4.21 -3.71
N LEU A 128 8.65 -3.89 -3.03
CA LEU A 128 9.78 -4.79 -2.86
C LEU A 128 9.40 -6.05 -2.08
N ALA A 129 8.55 -5.94 -1.06
CA ALA A 129 8.04 -7.09 -0.33
C ALA A 129 7.26 -8.05 -1.23
N ASP A 130 6.37 -7.52 -2.08
CA ASP A 130 5.61 -8.31 -3.05
C ASP A 130 6.54 -9.00 -4.05
N LEU A 131 7.57 -8.29 -4.56
CA LEU A 131 8.56 -8.85 -5.48
C LEU A 131 9.30 -10.05 -4.85
N HIS A 132 9.83 -9.87 -3.64
CA HIS A 132 10.46 -10.97 -2.92
C HIS A 132 9.47 -12.10 -2.61
N ARG A 133 8.21 -11.80 -2.30
CA ARG A 133 7.20 -12.82 -2.06
C ARG A 133 6.90 -13.65 -3.31
N ASN A 134 6.85 -13.01 -4.47
CA ASN A 134 6.67 -13.67 -5.76
C ASN A 134 7.88 -14.55 -6.12
N GLU A 135 9.10 -14.07 -5.88
CA GLU A 135 10.30 -14.89 -6.05
C GLU A 135 10.32 -16.10 -5.12
N ALA A 136 9.90 -15.94 -3.85
CA ALA A 136 9.76 -17.04 -2.92
C ALA A 136 8.71 -18.06 -3.42
N ALA A 137 7.55 -17.61 -3.88
CA ALA A 137 6.51 -18.50 -4.41
C ALA A 137 6.93 -19.23 -5.70
N GLY A 138 7.81 -18.62 -6.51
CA GLY A 138 8.26 -19.17 -7.78
C GLY A 138 9.40 -20.18 -7.69
N THR A 139 9.98 -20.42 -6.50
CA THR A 139 11.16 -21.28 -6.36
C THR A 139 10.90 -22.55 -5.55
N LEU A 140 11.52 -23.65 -5.97
CA LEU A 140 11.58 -24.91 -5.20
C LEU A 140 12.85 -24.99 -4.33
N ASN A 141 13.77 -24.02 -4.45
CA ASN A 141 14.99 -23.99 -3.66
C ASN A 141 14.69 -23.46 -2.25
N ALA A 142 14.84 -24.33 -1.24
CA ALA A 142 14.49 -24.00 0.14
C ALA A 142 15.26 -22.79 0.73
N LYS A 143 16.53 -22.60 0.33
CA LYS A 143 17.32 -21.44 0.79
C LYS A 143 16.79 -20.15 0.15
N THR A 144 16.60 -20.15 -1.16
CA THR A 144 16.08 -19.00 -1.92
C THR A 144 14.69 -18.61 -1.45
N TYR A 145 13.82 -19.61 -1.26
CA TYR A 145 12.50 -19.41 -0.66
C TYR A 145 12.61 -18.72 0.70
N ALA A 146 13.44 -19.25 1.60
CA ALA A 146 13.58 -18.70 2.94
C ALA A 146 14.15 -17.29 2.94
N ASP A 147 15.19 -17.03 2.15
CA ASP A 147 15.85 -15.72 2.09
C ASP A 147 14.87 -14.65 1.57
N ASN A 148 14.20 -14.91 0.45
CA ASN A 148 13.21 -14.01 -0.12
C ASN A 148 11.99 -13.81 0.78
N ASN A 149 11.49 -14.88 1.41
CA ASN A 149 10.37 -14.73 2.33
C ASN A 149 10.74 -13.87 3.57
N ASN A 150 11.96 -13.97 4.08
CA ASN A 150 12.41 -13.12 5.19
C ASN A 150 12.55 -11.66 4.79
N TYR A 151 13.08 -11.40 3.58
CA TYR A 151 13.14 -10.04 3.04
C TYR A 151 11.74 -9.45 2.89
N ALA A 152 10.79 -10.22 2.33
CA ALA A 152 9.40 -9.79 2.21
C ALA A 152 8.78 -9.44 3.57
N VAL A 153 8.90 -10.32 4.57
CA VAL A 153 8.41 -10.06 5.94
C VAL A 153 9.01 -8.79 6.52
N THR A 154 10.33 -8.61 6.40
CA THR A 154 11.04 -7.43 6.93
C THR A 154 10.51 -6.14 6.28
N LEU A 155 10.28 -6.18 4.98
CA LEU A 155 9.79 -5.04 4.22
C LEU A 155 8.32 -4.73 4.49
N TYR A 156 7.44 -5.73 4.67
CA TYR A 156 6.07 -5.49 5.11
C TYR A 156 6.02 -4.84 6.50
N ILE A 157 6.86 -5.30 7.44
CA ILE A 157 6.96 -4.70 8.78
C ILE A 157 7.42 -3.24 8.67
N ARG A 158 8.44 -2.97 7.84
CA ARG A 158 8.94 -1.61 7.60
C ARG A 158 7.87 -0.72 6.97
N CYS A 159 7.14 -1.21 5.97
CA CYS A 159 5.99 -0.53 5.36
C CYS A 159 4.96 -0.12 6.42
N MET A 160 4.49 -1.09 7.23
CA MET A 160 3.52 -0.85 8.28
C MET A 160 4.02 0.15 9.33
N ALA A 161 5.30 0.08 9.72
CA ALA A 161 5.88 0.96 10.72
C ALA A 161 5.97 2.42 10.22
N ILE A 162 6.31 2.64 8.95
CA ILE A 162 6.34 3.98 8.37
C ILE A 162 4.91 4.53 8.25
N TYR A 163 3.96 3.74 7.74
CA TYR A 163 2.57 4.18 7.65
C TYR A 163 1.95 4.47 9.02
N ASP A 164 2.22 3.69 10.08
CA ASP A 164 1.72 3.99 11.43
C ASP A 164 2.21 5.37 11.92
N GLN A 165 3.45 5.74 11.60
CA GLN A 165 3.96 7.08 11.90
C GLN A 165 3.28 8.17 11.05
N MET A 166 3.04 7.90 9.76
CA MET A 166 2.39 8.85 8.85
C MET A 166 0.94 9.08 9.22
N VAL A 167 0.18 8.04 9.55
CA VAL A 167 -1.21 8.15 10.03
C VAL A 167 -1.30 8.99 11.30
N GLN A 168 -0.34 8.86 12.22
CA GLN A 168 -0.36 9.62 13.48
C GLN A 168 -0.02 11.10 13.30
N LYS A 169 0.90 11.43 12.39
CA LYS A 169 1.41 12.81 12.23
C LYS A 169 0.75 13.57 11.09
N TYR A 170 0.44 12.87 9.99
CA TYR A 170 0.06 13.44 8.71
C TYR A 170 -1.07 12.63 8.02
N PRO A 171 -2.19 12.33 8.70
CA PRO A 171 -3.23 11.44 8.16
C PRO A 171 -3.89 11.95 6.87
N LYS A 172 -3.81 13.25 6.58
CA LYS A 172 -4.38 13.89 5.39
C LYS A 172 -3.47 13.83 4.16
N GLU A 173 -2.21 13.42 4.34
CA GLU A 173 -1.23 13.30 3.26
C GLU A 173 -1.28 11.93 2.58
N LEU A 174 -1.94 10.94 3.21
CA LEU A 174 -2.08 9.59 2.65
C LEU A 174 -3.26 9.54 1.68
N ASP A 175 -3.01 9.06 0.47
CA ASP A 175 -4.03 8.86 -0.54
C ASP A 175 -4.61 7.43 -0.51
N ASP A 176 -5.56 7.15 -1.41
CA ASP A 176 -6.21 5.84 -1.54
C ASP A 176 -5.19 4.71 -1.75
N SER A 177 -4.12 4.95 -2.52
CA SER A 177 -3.09 3.95 -2.81
C SER A 177 -2.20 3.67 -1.60
N ASP A 178 -1.93 4.69 -0.79
CA ASP A 178 -1.16 4.55 0.45
C ASP A 178 -1.93 3.72 1.48
N TRP A 179 -3.22 4.02 1.68
CA TRP A 179 -4.08 3.25 2.57
C TRP A 179 -4.23 1.80 2.10
N GLN A 180 -4.37 1.56 0.80
CA GLN A 180 -4.34 0.21 0.26
C GLN A 180 -3.02 -0.49 0.53
N GLY A 181 -1.89 0.17 0.29
CA GLY A 181 -0.56 -0.36 0.59
C GLY A 181 -0.41 -0.76 2.06
N TYR A 182 -0.93 0.09 2.97
CA TYR A 182 -0.89 -0.18 4.40
C TYR A 182 -1.75 -1.38 4.80
N GLY A 183 -2.98 -1.46 4.30
CA GLY A 183 -3.88 -2.58 4.56
C GLY A 183 -3.36 -3.89 3.99
N ARG A 184 -2.86 -3.89 2.75
CA ARG A 184 -2.27 -5.07 2.11
C ARG A 184 -1.08 -5.59 2.89
N ALA A 185 -0.21 -4.72 3.40
CA ALA A 185 0.92 -5.15 4.22
C ALA A 185 0.46 -5.80 5.53
N ALA A 186 -0.55 -5.23 6.20
CA ALA A 186 -1.10 -5.79 7.43
C ALA A 186 -1.80 -7.14 7.22
N ASP A 187 -2.62 -7.24 6.16
CA ASP A 187 -3.33 -8.46 5.79
C ASP A 187 -2.35 -9.58 5.39
N MET A 188 -1.29 -9.24 4.65
CA MET A 188 -0.22 -10.18 4.31
C MET A 188 0.53 -10.69 5.54
N MET A 189 0.84 -9.82 6.52
CA MET A 189 1.48 -10.26 7.75
C MET A 189 0.60 -11.21 8.56
N TYR A 190 -0.72 -10.97 8.60
CA TYR A 190 -1.65 -11.92 9.20
C TYR A 190 -1.70 -13.24 8.42
N PHE A 191 -1.83 -13.20 7.10
CA PHE A 191 -1.81 -14.40 6.26
C PHE A 191 -0.56 -15.25 6.48
N LEU A 192 0.63 -14.64 6.47
CA LEU A 192 1.89 -15.34 6.70
C LEU A 192 1.94 -15.96 8.10
N SER A 193 1.30 -15.35 9.10
CA SER A 193 1.22 -15.91 10.45
C SER A 193 0.34 -17.18 10.51
N LEU A 194 -0.71 -17.23 9.69
CA LEU A 194 -1.58 -18.41 9.55
C LEU A 194 -0.83 -19.58 8.91
N THR A 195 0.01 -19.30 7.92
CA THR A 195 0.83 -20.31 7.23
C THR A 195 2.11 -20.67 7.97
N GLY A 196 2.49 -19.89 9.01
CA GLY A 196 3.71 -20.09 9.78
C GLY A 196 4.97 -19.57 9.09
N GLU A 197 4.81 -18.70 8.09
CA GLU A 197 5.87 -18.12 7.26
C GLU A 197 6.50 -16.85 7.86
N VAL A 198 6.01 -16.34 9.00
CA VAL A 198 6.62 -15.16 9.68
C VAL A 198 7.93 -15.53 10.42
N LYS A 199 8.25 -16.81 10.55
CA LYS A 199 9.41 -17.29 11.32
C LYS A 199 10.72 -17.32 10.52
N LYS A 200 11.45 -16.21 10.58
CA LYS A 200 12.93 -16.12 10.64
C LYS A 200 13.36 -14.67 10.85
N VAL A 201 13.72 -14.29 12.07
CA VAL A 201 14.64 -13.18 12.35
C VAL A 201 15.57 -13.63 13.47
N ASN A 202 16.88 -13.71 13.19
CA ASN A 202 17.94 -13.80 14.19
C ASN A 202 19.13 -12.99 13.68
N THR A 203 19.49 -11.93 14.38
CA THR A 203 20.82 -11.33 14.35
C THR A 203 21.06 -10.65 15.71
N ALA A 204 22.02 -11.14 16.49
CA ALA A 204 22.33 -10.65 17.83
C ALA A 204 22.51 -9.12 17.93
N ASP A 205 21.65 -8.40 18.67
CA ASP A 205 21.95 -7.08 19.28
C ASP A 205 20.92 -6.65 20.37
N PRO A 206 21.28 -5.97 21.49
CA PRO A 206 20.45 -5.81 22.71
C PRO A 206 19.58 -4.55 22.90
N GLU A 207 19.45 -3.61 21.95
CA GLU A 207 18.65 -2.39 22.19
C GLU A 207 17.17 -2.52 21.76
N SER A 208 16.39 -3.16 22.65
CA SER A 208 15.03 -3.63 22.39
C SER A 208 13.89 -2.71 22.82
N GLN A 209 13.62 -1.59 22.11
CA GLN A 209 12.40 -0.77 22.36
C GLN A 209 11.69 -0.12 21.15
N ASN A 210 11.73 -0.71 19.95
CA ASN A 210 10.86 -0.27 18.84
C ASN A 210 10.46 -1.48 17.98
N TYR A 211 9.38 -1.38 17.17
CA TYR A 211 8.73 -2.43 16.36
C TYR A 211 9.65 -3.50 15.73
N LEU A 212 10.92 -3.19 15.47
CA LEU A 212 12.00 -4.09 15.07
C LEU A 212 12.30 -5.24 16.07
N ASN A 213 11.94 -5.14 17.34
CA ASN A 213 12.29 -6.14 18.37
C ASN A 213 11.20 -7.17 18.70
N MET A 214 10.01 -7.07 18.13
CA MET A 214 8.97 -8.11 18.34
C MET A 214 9.21 -9.37 17.50
N GLY A 215 10.20 -9.36 16.60
CA GLY A 215 10.57 -10.53 15.78
C GLY A 215 11.47 -11.56 16.47
N LEU A 216 11.99 -11.31 17.69
CA LEU A 216 13.17 -12.04 18.19
C LEU A 216 12.95 -13.11 19.27
N LYS A 217 11.72 -13.56 19.55
CA LYS A 217 11.52 -14.80 20.33
C LYS A 217 10.25 -15.54 19.95
N ILE A 218 10.22 -16.25 18.81
CA ILE A 218 9.20 -17.27 18.61
C ILE A 218 9.77 -18.54 17.94
N VAL A 219 9.66 -19.63 18.69
CA VAL A 219 10.07 -21.00 18.39
C VAL A 219 9.27 -21.55 17.21
N SER A 220 9.94 -22.27 16.31
CA SER A 220 9.31 -23.00 15.21
C SER A 220 8.21 -23.97 15.69
N GLY A 221 7.17 -24.11 14.89
CA GLY A 221 6.04 -24.98 15.17
C GLY A 221 4.78 -24.44 14.52
N LYS A 222 3.90 -25.37 14.11
CA LYS A 222 2.53 -25.13 13.63
C LYS A 222 1.92 -23.88 14.25
N GLY A 223 1.31 -23.01 13.41
CA GLY A 223 0.62 -21.76 13.76
C GLY A 223 0.69 -21.37 15.24
N ASP A 224 1.62 -20.46 15.60
CA ASP A 224 1.65 -19.93 16.95
C ASP A 224 0.41 -19.03 17.13
N ILE A 225 -0.54 -19.49 17.94
CA ILE A 225 -1.79 -18.78 18.23
C ILE A 225 -1.51 -17.36 18.73
N ARG A 226 -0.40 -17.14 19.46
CA ARG A 226 -0.03 -15.82 19.95
C ARG A 226 0.43 -14.91 18.81
N GLU A 227 1.21 -15.44 17.87
CA GLU A 227 1.67 -14.71 16.68
C GLU A 227 0.50 -14.37 15.76
N GLN A 228 -0.39 -15.34 15.53
CA GLN A 228 -1.62 -15.12 14.75
C GLN A 228 -2.50 -14.04 15.39
N ARG A 229 -2.69 -14.11 16.71
CA ARG A 229 -3.45 -13.10 17.44
C ARG A 229 -2.79 -11.72 17.37
N TYR A 230 -1.46 -11.67 17.47
CA TYR A 230 -0.71 -10.41 17.35
C TYR A 230 -0.93 -9.76 15.99
N TRP A 231 -0.74 -10.50 14.89
CA TRP A 231 -0.93 -9.94 13.55
C TRP A 231 -2.40 -9.65 13.24
N LYS A 232 -3.34 -10.43 13.76
CA LYS A 232 -4.78 -10.14 13.68
C LYS A 232 -5.13 -8.80 14.34
N VAL A 233 -4.63 -8.56 15.56
CA VAL A 233 -4.86 -7.29 16.28
C VAL A 233 -4.21 -6.11 15.55
N ASN A 234 -3.02 -6.29 14.97
CA ASN A 234 -2.40 -5.22 14.18
C ASN A 234 -3.18 -4.94 12.90
N ALA A 235 -3.67 -5.96 12.19
CA ALA A 235 -4.55 -5.78 11.05
C ALA A 235 -5.84 -5.02 11.44
N ALA A 236 -6.51 -5.44 12.52
CA ALA A 236 -7.70 -4.76 13.04
C ALA A 236 -7.42 -3.29 13.44
N LYS A 237 -6.24 -2.99 14.00
CA LYS A 237 -5.79 -1.61 14.28
C LYS A 237 -5.72 -0.78 12.99
N VAL A 238 -5.06 -1.31 11.95
CA VAL A 238 -4.91 -0.62 10.66
C VAL A 238 -6.28 -0.34 10.04
N TYR A 239 -7.20 -1.31 10.08
CA TYR A 239 -8.55 -1.16 9.51
C TYR A 239 -9.36 -0.13 10.31
N GLY A 240 -9.19 -0.07 11.64
CA GLY A 240 -9.77 0.99 12.47
C GLY A 240 -9.21 2.38 12.14
N GLN A 241 -7.91 2.49 11.82
CA GLN A 241 -7.29 3.75 11.39
C GLN A 241 -7.83 4.19 10.02
N MET A 242 -7.99 3.27 9.06
CA MET A 242 -8.62 3.54 7.77
C MET A 242 -10.04 4.09 7.95
N GLU A 243 -10.84 3.44 8.79
CA GLU A 243 -12.21 3.85 9.07
C GLU A 243 -12.27 5.27 9.66
N GLN A 244 -11.39 5.59 10.62
CA GLN A 244 -11.27 6.94 11.19
C GLN A 244 -10.84 7.99 10.15
N ALA A 245 -10.06 7.59 9.14
CA ALA A 245 -9.64 8.45 8.04
C ALA A 245 -10.69 8.58 6.92
N GLY A 246 -11.86 7.94 7.06
CA GLY A 246 -12.96 8.00 6.07
C GLY A 246 -12.90 6.91 5.00
N TYR A 247 -11.98 5.95 5.13
CA TYR A 247 -11.79 4.81 4.23
C TYR A 247 -12.63 3.60 4.66
N THR A 248 -13.88 3.82 5.09
CA THR A 248 -14.71 2.78 5.73
C THR A 248 -14.99 1.59 4.82
N VAL A 249 -15.28 1.81 3.53
CA VAL A 249 -15.53 0.69 2.58
C VAL A 249 -14.27 -0.16 2.41
N MET A 250 -13.11 0.48 2.32
CA MET A 250 -11.81 -0.19 2.21
C MET A 250 -11.51 -1.04 3.46
N ALA A 251 -11.75 -0.48 4.65
CA ALA A 251 -11.60 -1.18 5.91
C ALA A 251 -12.46 -2.46 5.97
N GLU A 252 -13.71 -2.39 5.50
CA GLU A 252 -14.60 -3.56 5.47
C GLU A 252 -14.13 -4.64 4.47
N TYR A 253 -13.58 -4.27 3.31
CA TYR A 253 -12.96 -5.25 2.41
C TYR A 253 -11.76 -5.95 3.04
N PHE A 254 -10.90 -5.21 3.75
CA PHE A 254 -9.77 -5.82 4.44
C PHE A 254 -10.17 -6.68 5.63
N ARG A 255 -11.21 -6.31 6.39
CA ARG A 255 -11.80 -7.18 7.43
C ARG A 255 -12.35 -8.46 6.80
N ALA A 256 -13.06 -8.37 5.68
CA ALA A 256 -13.52 -9.54 4.93
C ALA A 256 -12.35 -10.43 4.49
N SER A 257 -11.29 -9.84 3.91
CA SER A 257 -10.08 -10.56 3.49
C SER A 257 -9.42 -11.32 4.65
N MET A 258 -9.26 -10.65 5.79
CA MET A 258 -8.73 -11.24 7.02
C MET A 258 -9.55 -12.47 7.47
N CYS A 259 -10.88 -12.36 7.51
CA CYS A 259 -11.76 -13.48 7.83
C CYS A 259 -11.67 -14.61 6.80
N LEU A 260 -11.54 -14.28 5.51
CA LEU A 260 -11.41 -15.26 4.42
C LEU A 260 -10.09 -16.04 4.51
N TYR A 261 -8.98 -15.40 4.88
CA TYR A 261 -7.71 -16.10 5.10
C TYR A 261 -7.77 -17.06 6.29
N ALA A 262 -8.51 -16.70 7.33
CA ALA A 262 -8.76 -17.56 8.48
C ALA A 262 -9.66 -18.77 8.12
N CYS A 263 -10.51 -18.68 7.08
CA CYS A 263 -11.40 -19.78 6.69
C CYS A 263 -10.64 -21.05 6.29
N SER A 264 -10.76 -22.10 7.10
CA SER A 264 -10.16 -23.42 6.84
C SER A 264 -11.14 -24.57 7.14
N GLU A 265 -10.97 -25.69 6.44
CA GLU A 265 -11.87 -26.85 6.53
C GLU A 265 -11.98 -27.45 7.93
N LYS A 266 -10.95 -27.32 8.77
CA LYS A 266 -10.82 -28.13 10.00
C LYS A 266 -11.24 -27.43 11.29
N LYS A 267 -11.23 -26.09 11.37
CA LYS A 267 -11.45 -25.38 12.65
C LYS A 267 -12.08 -23.97 12.57
N GLN A 268 -12.02 -23.30 11.41
CA GLN A 268 -12.34 -21.87 11.30
C GLN A 268 -13.43 -21.57 10.27
N GLN A 269 -14.32 -22.54 10.02
CA GLN A 269 -15.57 -22.34 9.27
C GLN A 269 -16.45 -21.18 9.76
N PRO A 270 -16.49 -20.80 11.07
CA PRO A 270 -17.23 -19.61 11.53
C PRO A 270 -16.79 -18.31 10.87
N GLN A 271 -15.53 -18.21 10.47
CA GLN A 271 -14.99 -16.98 9.88
C GLN A 271 -15.65 -16.63 8.55
N PHE A 272 -16.25 -17.60 7.85
CA PHE A 272 -16.98 -17.30 6.62
C PHE A 272 -18.25 -16.49 6.87
N VAL A 273 -18.90 -16.68 8.03
CA VAL A 273 -20.07 -15.89 8.42
C VAL A 273 -19.68 -14.43 8.70
N ASN A 274 -18.54 -14.20 9.36
CA ASN A 274 -17.98 -12.86 9.54
C ASN A 274 -17.59 -12.22 8.21
N ALA A 275 -16.88 -12.96 7.35
CA ALA A 275 -16.52 -12.48 6.01
C ALA A 275 -17.75 -12.05 5.22
N LYS A 276 -18.84 -12.84 5.26
CA LYS A 276 -20.10 -12.46 4.62
C LYS A 276 -20.67 -11.17 5.19
N TRP A 277 -20.69 -11.03 6.53
CA TRP A 277 -21.17 -9.80 7.17
C TRP A 277 -20.39 -8.58 6.68
N HIS A 278 -19.06 -8.67 6.62
CA HIS A 278 -18.18 -7.60 6.12
C HIS A 278 -18.39 -7.31 4.63
N MET A 279 -18.57 -8.34 3.80
CA MET A 279 -18.86 -8.15 2.37
C MET A 279 -20.22 -7.46 2.16
N ASP A 280 -21.25 -7.83 2.91
CA ASP A 280 -22.56 -7.17 2.87
C ASP A 280 -22.46 -5.73 3.37
N ARG A 281 -21.65 -5.47 4.41
CA ARG A 281 -21.40 -4.13 4.95
C ARG A 281 -20.64 -3.25 3.97
N ALA A 282 -19.59 -3.77 3.34
CA ALA A 282 -18.86 -3.06 2.29
C ALA A 282 -19.79 -2.68 1.12
N GLN A 283 -20.68 -3.58 0.71
CA GLN A 283 -21.66 -3.31 -0.34
C GLN A 283 -22.72 -2.27 0.06
N GLU A 284 -23.18 -2.30 1.30
CA GLU A 284 -24.10 -1.28 1.83
C GLU A 284 -23.44 0.11 1.83
N LEU A 285 -22.19 0.17 2.28
CA LEU A 285 -21.41 1.41 2.34
C LEU A 285 -20.93 1.88 0.96
N TYR A 286 -20.79 0.99 -0.03
CA TYR A 286 -20.36 1.36 -1.39
C TYR A 286 -21.22 2.46 -2.00
N GLY A 287 -22.51 2.55 -1.61
CA GLY A 287 -23.41 3.62 -2.02
C GLY A 287 -22.92 5.03 -1.67
N SER A 288 -22.18 5.18 -0.56
CA SER A 288 -21.69 6.46 -0.05
C SER A 288 -20.42 6.97 -0.75
N LEU A 289 -19.75 6.14 -1.56
CA LEU A 289 -18.54 6.53 -2.29
C LEU A 289 -18.84 7.57 -3.37
N ASN A 290 -17.89 8.48 -3.59
CA ASN A 290 -17.94 9.42 -4.70
C ASN A 290 -17.63 8.73 -6.05
N ALA A 291 -17.79 9.43 -7.17
CA ALA A 291 -17.61 8.83 -8.50
C ALA A 291 -16.19 8.32 -8.77
N ALA A 292 -15.17 9.06 -8.32
CA ALA A 292 -13.77 8.67 -8.50
C ALA A 292 -13.42 7.41 -7.68
N GLN A 293 -13.85 7.37 -6.41
CA GLN A 293 -13.69 6.19 -5.54
C GLN A 293 -14.42 4.96 -6.10
N LYS A 294 -15.60 5.15 -6.70
CA LYS A 294 -16.35 4.05 -7.33
C LYS A 294 -15.62 3.47 -8.55
N GLU A 295 -14.80 4.26 -9.23
CA GLU A 295 -14.04 3.80 -10.40
C GLU A 295 -12.84 2.92 -10.00
N SER A 296 -12.14 3.23 -8.90
CA SER A 296 -10.96 2.48 -8.45
C SER A 296 -11.31 1.23 -7.62
N TYR A 297 -12.21 1.37 -6.64
CA TYR A 297 -12.46 0.33 -5.62
C TYR A 297 -12.81 -1.08 -6.16
N PRO A 298 -13.62 -1.23 -7.24
CA PRO A 298 -13.93 -2.55 -7.77
C PRO A 298 -12.71 -3.32 -8.28
N GLU A 299 -11.75 -2.62 -8.91
CA GLU A 299 -10.53 -3.25 -9.42
C GLU A 299 -9.57 -3.59 -8.26
N ASP A 300 -9.47 -2.67 -7.30
CA ASP A 300 -8.55 -2.77 -6.14
C ASP A 300 -8.84 -3.94 -5.20
N PHE A 301 -10.08 -4.43 -5.16
CA PHE A 301 -10.53 -5.53 -4.28
C PHE A 301 -11.14 -6.73 -5.03
N SER A 302 -10.86 -6.84 -6.33
CA SER A 302 -11.32 -7.95 -7.18
C SER A 302 -10.85 -9.32 -6.65
N ASP A 303 -9.64 -9.40 -6.12
CA ASP A 303 -9.07 -10.61 -5.51
C ASP A 303 -9.82 -11.06 -4.25
N VAL A 304 -10.25 -10.11 -3.40
CA VAL A 304 -11.05 -10.40 -2.19
C VAL A 304 -12.42 -10.93 -2.59
N GLN A 305 -13.04 -10.34 -3.62
CA GLN A 305 -14.31 -10.80 -4.17
C GLN A 305 -14.20 -12.21 -4.76
N GLU A 306 -13.15 -12.48 -5.54
CA GLU A 306 -12.88 -13.80 -6.10
C GLU A 306 -12.65 -14.85 -4.99
N LEU A 307 -11.90 -14.49 -3.95
CA LEU A 307 -11.69 -15.34 -2.78
C LEU A 307 -13.00 -15.60 -2.04
N TYR A 308 -13.84 -14.59 -1.85
CA TYR A 308 -15.16 -14.73 -1.24
C TYR A 308 -16.02 -15.71 -2.04
N GLN A 309 -16.15 -15.54 -3.36
CA GLN A 309 -16.93 -16.44 -4.22
C GLN A 309 -16.42 -17.89 -4.16
N LYS A 310 -15.10 -18.08 -4.11
CA LYS A 310 -14.49 -19.41 -3.94
C LYS A 310 -14.86 -20.03 -2.59
N MET A 311 -14.81 -19.25 -1.52
CA MET A 311 -15.17 -19.71 -0.18
C MET A 311 -16.66 -19.94 -0.02
N GLU A 312 -17.51 -19.14 -0.66
CA GLU A 312 -18.96 -19.27 -0.67
C GLU A 312 -19.40 -20.60 -1.28
N LYS A 313 -18.81 -20.98 -2.43
CA LYS A 313 -19.07 -22.29 -3.04
C LYS A 313 -18.73 -23.45 -2.11
N LYS A 314 -17.74 -23.26 -1.22
CA LYS A 314 -17.22 -24.30 -0.32
C LYS A 314 -17.95 -24.35 1.02
N PHE A 315 -18.25 -23.20 1.61
CA PHE A 315 -18.72 -23.05 2.98
C PHE A 315 -20.10 -22.41 3.10
N GLY A 316 -20.69 -21.87 2.02
CA GLY A 316 -21.96 -21.14 2.05
C GLY A 316 -23.10 -21.96 2.68
N LYS A 317 -23.31 -23.20 2.22
CA LYS A 317 -24.34 -24.08 2.81
C LYS A 317 -24.12 -24.37 4.30
N ILE A 318 -22.85 -24.47 4.73
CA ILE A 318 -22.51 -24.69 6.13
C ILE A 318 -22.82 -23.43 6.93
N ALA A 319 -22.43 -22.26 6.44
CA ALA A 319 -22.74 -20.98 7.04
C ALA A 319 -24.26 -20.75 7.16
N ASP A 320 -25.04 -21.09 6.13
CA ASP A 320 -26.49 -20.98 6.15
C ASP A 320 -27.13 -21.86 7.24
N ASN A 321 -26.67 -23.10 7.36
CA ASN A 321 -27.16 -24.00 8.40
C ASN A 321 -26.85 -23.47 9.80
N ARG A 322 -25.69 -22.82 9.99
CA ARG A 322 -25.29 -22.23 11.26
C ARG A 322 -26.09 -20.97 11.60
N LEU A 323 -26.33 -20.11 10.61
CA LEU A 323 -27.22 -18.97 10.78
C LEU A 323 -28.66 -19.40 11.12
N ARG A 324 -29.15 -20.48 10.51
CA ARG A 324 -30.44 -21.09 10.86
C ARG A 324 -30.49 -21.67 12.27
N SER A 325 -29.37 -22.19 12.79
CA SER A 325 -29.27 -22.68 14.17
C SER A 325 -29.04 -21.58 15.20
N GLY A 326 -28.99 -20.30 14.79
CA GLY A 326 -28.78 -19.15 15.68
C GLY A 326 -27.31 -18.87 15.99
N GLU A 327 -26.37 -19.46 15.25
CA GLU A 327 -24.95 -19.14 15.34
C GLU A 327 -24.62 -17.94 14.45
N TYR A 328 -24.69 -16.74 15.05
CA TYR A 328 -24.44 -15.46 14.38
C TYR A 328 -22.96 -15.07 14.33
N PRO A 329 -22.55 -14.13 13.45
CA PRO A 329 -21.18 -13.65 13.39
C PRO A 329 -20.69 -13.10 14.73
N ASP A 330 -19.44 -13.41 15.10
CA ASP A 330 -18.73 -12.82 16.24
C ASP A 330 -17.65 -11.89 15.72
N LEU A 331 -17.94 -10.60 15.67
CA LEU A 331 -17.08 -9.57 15.11
C LEU A 331 -16.02 -9.06 16.11
N SER A 332 -16.00 -9.58 17.34
CA SER A 332 -15.19 -9.00 18.44
C SER A 332 -13.68 -9.01 18.17
N GLU A 333 -13.20 -9.94 17.36
CA GLU A 333 -11.80 -10.03 16.96
C GLU A 333 -11.48 -9.33 15.63
N ASP A 334 -12.50 -8.87 14.89
CA ASP A 334 -12.34 -8.25 13.57
C ASP A 334 -12.15 -6.71 13.67
N TYR A 335 -12.35 -6.19 14.89
CA TYR A 335 -12.19 -4.80 15.29
C TYR A 335 -11.25 -4.70 16.50
N MET A 336 -10.78 -3.48 16.79
CA MET A 336 -10.12 -3.22 18.07
C MET A 336 -11.09 -3.45 19.24
N PRO A 337 -10.57 -3.81 20.44
CA PRO A 337 -11.42 -4.10 21.59
C PRO A 337 -12.44 -2.99 21.89
N GLY A 338 -13.72 -3.38 21.96
CA GLY A 338 -14.84 -2.46 22.23
C GLY A 338 -15.30 -1.62 21.04
N GLN A 339 -14.76 -1.83 19.85
CA GLN A 339 -15.14 -1.09 18.63
C GLN A 339 -16.00 -1.92 17.66
N ALA A 340 -16.22 -3.21 17.94
CA ALA A 340 -17.04 -4.06 17.09
C ALA A 340 -18.49 -3.54 17.04
N PRO A 341 -19.07 -3.34 15.85
CA PRO A 341 -20.45 -2.93 15.71
C PRO A 341 -21.40 -4.08 16.09
N ALA A 342 -22.64 -3.73 16.43
CA ALA A 342 -23.70 -4.71 16.56
C ALA A 342 -23.95 -5.38 15.20
N MET A 343 -24.21 -6.69 15.21
CA MET A 343 -24.46 -7.47 13.99
C MET A 343 -25.63 -6.89 13.19
N GLU A 344 -26.65 -6.39 13.88
CA GLU A 344 -27.87 -5.79 13.34
C GLU A 344 -27.64 -4.46 12.61
N SER A 345 -26.45 -3.86 12.75
CA SER A 345 -26.11 -2.59 12.10
C SER A 345 -25.91 -2.73 10.58
N CYS A 346 -25.70 -3.94 10.07
CA CYS A 346 -25.63 -4.22 8.64
C CYS A 346 -27.02 -4.64 8.13
N LYS A 347 -27.74 -3.69 7.52
CA LYS A 347 -29.10 -3.90 7.02
C LYS A 347 -29.13 -5.00 5.97
N ARG A 348 -28.16 -5.01 5.05
CA ARG A 348 -28.09 -6.02 3.99
C ARG A 348 -27.90 -7.44 4.54
N PHE A 349 -27.06 -7.60 5.56
CA PHE A 349 -26.90 -8.89 6.24
C PHE A 349 -28.19 -9.31 6.96
N MET A 350 -28.90 -8.38 7.60
CA MET A 350 -30.18 -8.68 8.26
C MET A 350 -31.26 -9.09 7.26
N GLU A 351 -31.34 -8.46 6.09
CA GLU A 351 -32.24 -8.88 5.01
C GLU A 351 -31.94 -10.31 4.54
N TYR A 352 -30.67 -10.66 4.39
CA TYR A 352 -30.24 -12.01 4.09
C TYR A 352 -30.66 -13.01 5.18
N LEU A 353 -30.40 -12.68 6.45
CA LEU A 353 -30.72 -13.54 7.58
C LEU A 353 -32.24 -13.80 7.69
N ASN A 354 -33.04 -12.75 7.53
CA ASN A 354 -34.50 -12.85 7.51
C ASN A 354 -35.01 -13.72 6.36
N ALA A 355 -34.41 -13.60 5.17
CA ALA A 355 -34.74 -14.45 4.03
C ALA A 355 -34.40 -15.93 4.31
N LEU A 356 -33.22 -16.20 4.88
CA LEU A 356 -32.85 -17.56 5.30
C LEU A 356 -33.87 -18.14 6.28
N GLN A 357 -34.20 -17.41 7.36
CA GLN A 357 -35.09 -17.89 8.41
C GLN A 357 -36.54 -18.11 7.92
N SER A 358 -37.04 -17.25 7.05
CA SER A 358 -38.40 -17.35 6.47
C SER A 358 -38.51 -18.35 5.31
N GLY A 359 -37.39 -18.83 4.76
CA GLY A 359 -37.39 -19.64 3.54
C GLY A 359 -37.70 -18.85 2.26
N ALA A 360 -37.71 -17.52 2.34
CA ALA A 360 -37.87 -16.63 1.19
C ALA A 360 -36.60 -16.65 0.31
N PRO A 361 -36.70 -16.26 -0.98
CA PRO A 361 -35.53 -16.10 -1.83
C PRO A 361 -34.56 -15.10 -1.18
N ALA A 362 -33.29 -15.48 -1.05
CA ALA A 362 -32.25 -14.56 -0.59
C ALA A 362 -32.18 -13.34 -1.53
N PRO A 363 -31.81 -12.15 -1.02
CA PRO A 363 -31.58 -10.99 -1.87
C PRO A 363 -30.61 -11.36 -2.99
N ALA A 364 -30.97 -11.02 -4.23
CA ALA A 364 -30.07 -11.27 -5.35
C ALA A 364 -28.75 -10.52 -5.08
N PRO A 365 -27.57 -11.13 -5.32
CA PRO A 365 -26.34 -10.37 -5.34
C PRO A 365 -26.56 -9.20 -6.29
N SER A 366 -26.27 -7.98 -5.83
CA SER A 366 -26.29 -6.81 -6.70
C SER A 366 -25.42 -7.14 -7.90
N LYS A 367 -26.03 -7.24 -9.09
CA LYS A 367 -25.31 -7.51 -10.32
C LYS A 367 -24.16 -6.52 -10.40
N GLU A 368 -22.94 -7.03 -10.46
CA GLU A 368 -21.78 -6.23 -10.83
C GLU A 368 -22.13 -5.45 -12.12
N PRO A 369 -21.67 -4.20 -12.26
CA PRO A 369 -21.60 -3.61 -13.59
C PRO A 369 -20.81 -4.59 -14.47
N GLU A 370 -21.44 -5.06 -15.55
CA GLU A 370 -20.85 -6.05 -16.45
C GLU A 370 -19.41 -5.65 -16.75
N LYS A 371 -18.46 -6.57 -16.52
CA LYS A 371 -17.10 -6.46 -17.06
C LYS A 371 -17.24 -6.17 -18.54
N LYS A 372 -17.05 -4.93 -18.97
CA LYS A 372 -16.74 -4.63 -20.36
C LYS A 372 -15.46 -5.39 -20.62
N LYS A 373 -15.56 -6.54 -21.28
CA LYS A 373 -14.40 -7.27 -21.80
C LYS A 373 -13.60 -6.25 -22.61
N LYS A 374 -12.53 -5.70 -22.05
CA LYS A 374 -11.50 -5.05 -22.85
C LYS A 374 -10.97 -6.16 -23.75
N GLY A 375 -11.29 -6.04 -25.04
CA GLY A 375 -10.82 -6.98 -26.05
C GLY A 375 -9.32 -7.15 -25.93
N LEU A 376 -8.85 -8.36 -26.20
CA LEU A 376 -7.49 -8.87 -26.04
C LEU A 376 -6.43 -8.16 -26.94
N PHE A 377 -6.66 -6.94 -27.39
CA PHE A 377 -5.85 -6.23 -28.41
C PHE A 377 -5.42 -4.81 -27.98
N GLY A 378 -5.10 -4.62 -26.70
CA GLY A 378 -4.65 -3.31 -26.18
C GLY A 378 -3.18 -3.23 -25.73
N PHE A 379 -2.44 -4.34 -25.71
CA PHE A 379 -1.00 -4.32 -25.45
C PHE A 379 -0.27 -4.05 -26.76
N LEU A 380 -0.05 -2.76 -27.07
CA LEU A 380 1.06 -2.21 -27.86
C LEU A 380 0.79 -0.70 -28.04
N ARG A 381 1.29 0.10 -27.09
CA ARG A 381 1.97 1.38 -27.35
C ARG A 381 2.65 1.89 -26.09
#